data_AF-A0A7V2CIX1-F1
#
_entry.id   AF-A0A7V2CIX1-F1
#
_cell.length_a   1.000
_cell.length_b   1.000
_cell.length_c   1.000
_cell.angle_alpha   90.00
_cell.angle_beta   90.00
_cell.angle_gamma   90.00
#
_symmetry.space_group_name_H-M   'P 1'
#
loop_
_entity.id
_entity.type
_entity.pdbx_description
1 polymer ?
#
loop_
_entity_poly.entity_id
_entity_poly.type
_entity_poly.pdbx_seq_one_letter_code
_entity_poly.pdbx_strand_id
1 'polypeptide(L)' 'TRGESATFQLGHLLLHVCNHGTHHRTQALNMLRHLGVQPPEMDLLVMLK' A
#
# COMPACT_ATOMS: atom_id res chain seq x y z
N THR A 1 17.86 -3.33 10.29
CA THR A 1 18.34 -2.07 9.67
C THR A 1 19.41 -1.48 10.58
N ARG A 2 20.69 -1.48 10.15
CA ARG A 2 21.83 -0.99 10.96
C ARG A 2 22.29 0.42 10.57
N GLY A 3 21.41 1.23 9.96
CA GLY A 3 21.74 2.58 9.49
C GLY A 3 22.66 2.63 8.26
N GLU A 4 22.95 1.48 7.65
CA GLU A 4 23.77 1.37 6.45
C GLU A 4 23.01 1.86 5.22
N SER A 5 23.70 2.59 4.35
CA SER A 5 23.15 3.04 3.07
C SER A 5 23.02 1.85 2.11
N ALA A 6 21.85 1.69 1.52
CA ALA A 6 21.56 0.67 0.52
C ALA A 6 21.15 1.32 -0.79
N THR A 7 21.70 0.83 -1.91
CA THR A 7 21.34 1.29 -3.25
C THR A 7 20.37 0.30 -3.89
N PHE A 8 19.37 0.84 -4.58
CA PHE A 8 18.35 0.08 -5.27
C PHE A 8 18.10 0.69 -6.64
N GLN A 9 17.70 -0.15 -7.59
CA GLN A 9 17.18 0.34 -8.86
C GLN A 9 15.92 1.16 -8.60
N LEU A 10 15.82 2.34 -9.21
CA LEU A 10 14.68 3.26 -9.02
C LEU A 10 13.34 2.55 -9.26
N GLY A 11 13.24 1.72 -10.31
CA GLY A 11 12.03 0.95 -10.60
C GLY A 11 11.61 0.01 -9.46
N HIS A 12 12.56 -0.62 -8.76
CA HIS A 12 12.25 -1.46 -7.60
C HIS A 12 11.73 -0.65 -6.42
N LEU A 13 12.28 0.54 -6.18
CA LEU A 13 11.79 1.44 -5.12
C LEU A 13 10.37 1.93 -5.42
N LEU A 14 10.09 2.31 -6.66
CA LEU A 14 8.76 2.73 -7.07
C LEU A 14 7.74 1.59 -6.90
N LEU A 15 8.06 0.39 -7.38
CA LEU A 15 7.22 -0.79 -7.18
C LEU A 15 7.01 -1.11 -5.70
N HIS A 16 8.07 -1.03 -4.88
CA HIS A 16 7.98 -1.24 -3.44
C HIS A 16 7.01 -0.25 -2.79
N VAL A 17 7.12 1.05 -3.08
CA VAL A 17 6.26 2.08 -2.50
C VAL A 17 4.80 1.87 -2.91
N CYS A 18 4.54 1.58 -4.18
CA CYS A 18 3.18 1.28 -4.65
C CYS A 18 2.59 0.05 -3.94
N ASN A 19 3.35 -1.05 -3.86
CA ASN A 19 2.90 -2.28 -3.21
C ASN A 19 2.70 -2.09 -1.71
N HIS A 20 3.60 -1.34 -1.06
CA HIS A 20 3.50 -1.00 0.36
C HIS A 20 2.24 -0.17 0.65
N GLY A 21 1.92 0.81 -0.20
CA GLY A 21 0.68 1.58 -0.10
C GLY A 21 -0.58 0.70 -0.21
N THR A 22 -0.59 -0.24 -1.17
CA THR A 22 -1.69 -1.22 -1.32
C THR A 22 -1.81 -2.13 -0.10
N HIS A 23 -0.70 -2.62 0.44
CA HIS A 23 -0.69 -3.46 1.64
C HIS A 23 -1.33 -2.77 2.85
N HIS A 24 -0.92 -1.53 3.15
CA HIS A 24 -1.49 -0.75 4.26
C HIS A 24 -2.96 -0.42 4.06
N ARG A 25 -3.38 -0.15 2.81
CA ARG A 25 -4.80 0.09 2.50
C ARG A 25 -5.65 -1.14 2.82
N THR A 26 -5.21 -2.32 2.40
CA THR A 26 -5.89 -3.58 2.72
C THR A 26 -5.92 -3.84 4.23
N GLN A 27 -4.83 -3.54 4.94
CA GLN A 27 -4.79 -3.66 6.40
C GLN A 27 -5.81 -2.74 7.08
N ALA A 28 -5.88 -1.47 6.68
CA ALA A 28 -6.86 -0.51 7.20
C ALA A 28 -8.30 -0.95 6.93
N LEU A 29 -8.58 -1.48 5.74
CA LEU A 29 -9.92 -1.93 5.37
C LEU A 29 -10.35 -3.17 6.12
N ASN A 30 -9.42 -4.08 6.41
CA ASN A 30 -9.69 -5.20 7.28
C ASN A 30 -10.11 -4.73 8.68
N MET A 31 -9.45 -3.70 9.22
CA MET A 31 -9.83 -3.09 10.50
C MET A 31 -11.21 -2.44 10.43
N LEU A 32 -11.50 -1.65 9.39
CA LEU A 32 -12.81 -1.01 9.19
C LEU A 32 -13.94 -2.06 9.07
N ARG A 33 -13.70 -3.17 8.37
CA ARG A 33 -14.66 -4.28 8.25
C ARG A 33 -14.98 -4.90 9.59
N HIS A 34 -13.98 -5.11 10.47
CA HIS A 34 -14.22 -5.63 11.82
C HIS A 34 -15.06 -4.68 12.68
N LEU A 35 -15.03 -3.38 12.40
CA LEU A 35 -15.85 -2.38 13.07
C LEU A 35 -17.25 -2.23 12.45
N GLY A 36 -17.60 -3.02 11.43
CA GLY A 36 -18.87 -2.92 10.71
C GLY A 36 -19.00 -1.66 9.84
N VAL A 37 -17.90 -0.95 9.60
CA VAL A 37 -17.87 0.25 8.75
C VAL A 37 -17.84 -0.18 7.29
N GLN A 38 -18.67 0.45 6.45
CA GLN A 38 -18.62 0.21 5.01
C GLN A 38 -17.28 0.70 4.45
N PRO A 39 -16.49 -0.17 3.79
CA PRO A 39 -15.20 0.22 3.26
C PRO A 39 -15.37 1.27 2.13
N PRO A 40 -14.51 2.29 2.05
CA PRO A 40 -14.45 3.16 0.88
C PRO A 40 -14.14 2.34 -0.39
N GLU A 41 -14.57 2.84 -1.55
CA GLU A 41 -14.28 2.18 -2.83
C GLU A 41 -12.78 1.95 -3.00
N MET A 42 -12.40 0.68 -2.95
CA MET A 42 -11.09 0.23 -3.37
C MET A 42 -11.16 -0.07 -4.84
N ASP A 43 -10.71 0.86 -5.67
CA ASP A 43 -10.45 0.47 -7.04
C ASP A 43 -9.05 0.85 -7.47
N LEU A 44 -8.23 -0.17 -7.68
CA LEU A 44 -6.97 -0.04 -8.40
C LEU A 44 -7.26 0.57 -9.79
N LEU A 45 -8.42 0.29 -10.39
CA LEU A 45 -8.85 0.90 -11.64
C LEU A 45 -9.23 2.39 -11.51
N VAL A 46 -9.65 2.87 -10.33
CA VAL A 46 -9.84 4.31 -10.10
C VAL A 46 -8.50 5.01 -9.97
N MET A 47 -7.48 4.36 -9.40
CA MET A 47 -6.13 4.94 -9.30
C MET A 47 -5.31 4.83 -10.61
N LEU A 48 -5.70 3.94 -11.53
CA LEU A 48 -5.07 3.77 -12.85
C LEU A 48 -5.79 4.51 -13.99
N LYS A 49 -6.92 5.17 -13.70
CA LYS A 49 -7.62 6.08 -14.62
C LYS A 49 -7.04 7.49 -14.52
#